data_AF-A0A2D9LM81-F1
#
_entry.id   AF-A0A2D9LM81-F1
#
_cell.length_a   1.000
_cell.length_b   1.000
_cell.length_c   1.000
_cell.angle_alpha   90.00
_cell.angle_beta   90.00
_cell.angle_gamma   90.00
#
_symmetry.space_group_name_H-M   'P 1'
#
loop_
_entity.id
_entity.type
_entity.pdbx_description
1 polymer ?
#
loop_
_entity_poly.entity_id
_entity_poly.type
_entity_poly.pdbx_seq_one_letter_code
_entity_poly.pdbx_strand_id
1 'polypeptide(L)'
;MSMITIYTDGACIGNPGPGGWGAVISGDGPQRSLHGRDSDTTNNRMEILAVIRGLEDLPENSDITVYSDSSYVINTMTKNWKRNKNQDLWKILDGEVGKRNVQWVWVKGHAGDPLNEEADRLAHSEAVGKLVSPVGETSPNIVGGVAMEQKEEKDLFGKVDKLTHVDEHGEARMVDVGSKPDTDRVAVAKGFVKMKAQTIELVNANGVEKGDVLAVARVAGVMAAKQTSNLIPLCHPLPLTQVTIDFDIDIETSTILITGIAKTRGKTGVEMEALTATSVAALTIYDMCKSVDRGMSMGTRLSSKTGGQSGDVFLD
;
A
#
# COMPACT_ATOMS: atom_id res chain seq x y z
N MET A 1 -25.82 -0.65 -25.53
CA MET A 1 -25.57 -1.24 -24.21
C MET A 1 -25.10 -0.13 -23.29
N SER A 2 -25.49 -0.14 -22.02
CA SER A 2 -24.86 0.73 -21.02
C SER A 2 -23.39 0.32 -20.89
N MET A 3 -22.50 1.30 -20.82
CA MET A 3 -21.09 1.06 -20.57
C MET A 3 -20.94 0.52 -19.15
N ILE A 4 -20.33 -0.65 -19.01
CA ILE A 4 -20.06 -1.26 -17.71
C ILE A 4 -18.72 -0.73 -17.22
N THR A 5 -18.66 -0.30 -15.97
CA THR A 5 -17.41 0.10 -15.33
C THR A 5 -17.03 -0.90 -14.26
N ILE A 6 -15.74 -1.17 -14.16
CA ILE A 6 -15.17 -2.00 -13.12
C ILE A 6 -13.96 -1.31 -12.50
N TYR A 7 -13.93 -1.25 -11.18
CA TYR A 7 -12.78 -0.80 -10.40
C TYR A 7 -12.14 -2.00 -9.73
N THR A 8 -10.82 -2.12 -9.80
CA THR A 8 -10.11 -3.30 -9.32
C THR A 8 -8.85 -2.94 -8.55
N ASP A 9 -8.62 -3.65 -7.44
CA ASP A 9 -7.39 -3.57 -6.67
C ASP A 9 -6.96 -4.94 -6.13
N GLY A 10 -5.67 -5.08 -5.85
CA GLY A 10 -5.06 -6.24 -5.24
C GLY A 10 -4.04 -5.88 -4.16
N ALA A 11 -4.16 -6.52 -3.00
CA ALA A 11 -3.29 -6.32 -1.85
C ALA A 11 -2.58 -7.62 -1.44
N CYS A 12 -1.34 -7.52 -0.96
CA CYS A 12 -0.62 -8.67 -0.38
C CYS A 12 0.22 -8.27 0.83
N ILE A 13 0.06 -9.02 1.93
CA ILE A 13 0.81 -8.82 3.17
C ILE A 13 2.10 -9.64 3.13
N GLY A 14 3.24 -8.96 2.99
CA GLY A 14 4.57 -9.58 3.06
C GLY A 14 5.13 -10.11 1.74
N ASN A 15 4.36 -10.03 0.65
CA ASN A 15 4.74 -10.18 -0.76
C ASN A 15 6.04 -10.99 -1.05
N PRO A 16 6.00 -12.34 -1.04
CA PRO A 16 4.80 -13.17 -1.01
C PRO A 16 4.19 -13.34 0.40
N GLY A 17 2.88 -13.57 0.44
CA GLY A 17 2.13 -13.85 1.66
C GLY A 17 0.61 -13.77 1.43
N PRO A 18 -0.19 -13.70 2.52
CA PRO A 18 -1.64 -13.60 2.41
C PRO A 18 -2.04 -12.36 1.60
N GLY A 19 -2.82 -12.58 0.54
CA GLY A 19 -3.32 -11.52 -0.32
C GLY A 19 -4.81 -11.57 -0.50
N GLY A 20 -5.36 -10.45 -0.93
CA GLY A 20 -6.75 -10.26 -1.22
C GLY A 20 -6.94 -9.45 -2.49
N TRP A 21 -8.04 -9.67 -3.18
CA TRP A 21 -8.44 -8.93 -4.37
C TRP A 21 -9.85 -8.37 -4.19
N GLY A 22 -10.11 -7.22 -4.81
CA GLY A 22 -11.40 -6.54 -4.77
C GLY A 22 -11.78 -6.01 -6.15
N ALA A 23 -13.05 -6.16 -6.50
CA ALA A 23 -13.63 -5.62 -7.74
C ALA A 23 -15.01 -5.01 -7.47
N VAL A 24 -15.25 -3.80 -7.97
CA VAL A 24 -16.54 -3.10 -7.86
C VAL A 24 -17.09 -2.84 -9.25
N ILE A 25 -18.26 -3.40 -9.55
CA ILE A 25 -18.91 -3.34 -10.86
C ILE A 25 -20.09 -2.38 -10.80
N SER A 26 -20.20 -1.50 -11.80
CA SER A 26 -21.31 -0.56 -11.98
C SER A 26 -21.71 -0.44 -13.46
N GLY A 27 -22.91 0.09 -13.72
CA GLY A 27 -23.45 0.27 -15.07
C GLY A 27 -24.23 -0.93 -15.66
N ASP A 28 -24.19 -2.08 -14.99
CA ASP A 28 -24.96 -3.31 -15.31
C ASP A 28 -25.88 -3.69 -14.14
N GLY A 29 -26.94 -2.90 -13.95
CA GLY A 29 -27.87 -3.06 -12.84
C GLY A 29 -27.35 -2.46 -11.51
N PRO A 30 -27.77 -3.01 -10.35
CA PRO A 30 -27.27 -2.58 -9.05
C PRO A 30 -25.75 -2.75 -8.96
N GLN A 31 -25.08 -1.77 -8.34
CA GLN A 31 -23.67 -1.88 -8.03
C GLN A 31 -23.42 -3.12 -7.16
N ARG A 32 -22.36 -3.86 -7.50
CA ARG A 32 -21.99 -5.09 -6.78
C ARG A 32 -20.48 -5.16 -6.59
N SER A 33 -20.09 -5.82 -5.51
CA SER A 33 -18.69 -5.98 -5.10
C SER A 33 -18.34 -7.45 -5.06
N LEU A 34 -17.19 -7.79 -5.65
CA LEU A 34 -16.58 -9.12 -5.63
C LEU A 34 -15.24 -9.03 -4.92
N HIS A 35 -14.90 -10.06 -4.15
CA HIS A 35 -13.63 -10.09 -3.44
C HIS A 35 -13.25 -11.53 -3.09
N GLY A 36 -11.99 -11.73 -2.76
CA GLY A 36 -11.51 -13.02 -2.28
C GLY A 36 -10.07 -13.01 -1.82
N ARG A 37 -9.63 -14.15 -1.29
CA ARG A 37 -8.35 -14.31 -0.62
C ARG A 37 -7.50 -15.42 -1.21
N ASP A 38 -6.20 -15.24 -1.14
CA ASP A 38 -5.19 -16.28 -1.35
C ASP A 38 -4.19 -16.24 -0.18
N SER A 39 -3.90 -17.38 0.44
CA SER A 39 -3.02 -17.45 1.60
C SER A 39 -1.54 -17.27 1.27
N ASP A 40 -1.13 -17.53 0.03
CA ASP A 40 0.28 -17.44 -0.40
C ASP A 40 0.37 -16.93 -1.84
N THR A 41 0.44 -15.60 -1.97
CA THR A 41 0.40 -14.94 -3.27
C THR A 41 1.29 -13.69 -3.28
N THR A 42 1.23 -12.91 -4.34
CA THR A 42 1.95 -11.62 -4.47
C THR A 42 0.99 -10.50 -4.79
N ASN A 43 1.40 -9.24 -4.58
CA ASN A 43 0.58 -8.08 -4.92
C ASN A 43 0.16 -8.13 -6.39
N ASN A 44 1.14 -8.26 -7.30
CA ASN A 44 0.89 -8.33 -8.74
C ASN A 44 -0.04 -9.48 -9.15
N ARG A 45 -0.08 -10.59 -8.40
CA ARG A 45 -1.01 -11.68 -8.68
C ARG A 45 -2.43 -11.32 -8.28
N MET A 46 -2.62 -10.68 -7.12
CA MET A 46 -3.95 -10.21 -6.68
C MET A 46 -4.51 -9.14 -7.60
N GLU A 47 -3.65 -8.25 -8.07
CA GLU A 47 -3.99 -7.18 -9.03
C GLU A 47 -4.54 -7.75 -10.35
N ILE A 48 -3.84 -8.72 -10.94
CA ILE A 48 -4.32 -9.39 -12.16
C ILE A 48 -5.61 -10.19 -11.85
N LEU A 49 -5.65 -10.86 -10.70
CA LEU A 49 -6.78 -11.70 -10.32
C LEU A 49 -8.06 -10.89 -10.10
N ALA A 50 -7.96 -9.68 -9.53
CA ALA A 50 -9.09 -8.76 -9.36
C ALA A 50 -9.78 -8.46 -10.70
N VAL A 51 -8.98 -8.18 -11.73
CA VAL A 51 -9.49 -7.95 -13.09
C VAL A 51 -10.11 -9.20 -13.69
N ILE A 52 -9.45 -10.36 -13.57
CA ILE A 52 -9.99 -11.63 -14.07
C ILE A 52 -11.37 -11.90 -13.48
N ARG A 53 -11.48 -11.88 -12.14
CA ARG A 53 -12.73 -12.20 -11.43
C ARG A 53 -13.82 -11.18 -11.72
N GLY A 54 -13.42 -9.93 -11.85
CA GLY A 54 -14.27 -8.85 -12.32
C GLY A 54 -14.88 -9.09 -13.69
N LEU A 55 -14.05 -9.44 -14.68
CA LEU A 55 -14.49 -9.71 -16.04
C LEU A 55 -15.33 -10.99 -16.14
N GLU A 56 -14.99 -12.05 -15.41
CA GLU A 56 -15.74 -13.32 -15.39
C GLU A 56 -17.22 -13.14 -15.01
N ASP A 57 -17.54 -12.14 -14.19
CA ASP A 57 -18.91 -11.84 -13.73
C ASP A 57 -19.72 -10.99 -14.73
N LEU A 58 -19.13 -10.63 -15.88
CA LEU A 58 -19.75 -9.78 -16.89
C LEU A 58 -20.14 -10.58 -18.14
N PRO A 59 -21.26 -10.23 -18.81
CA PRO A 59 -21.66 -10.87 -20.07
C PRO A 59 -20.57 -10.80 -21.15
N GLU A 60 -20.48 -11.81 -22.00
CA GLU A 60 -19.64 -11.71 -23.21
C GLU A 60 -20.19 -10.64 -24.16
N ASN A 61 -19.31 -10.04 -24.97
CA ASN A 61 -19.61 -8.96 -25.92
C ASN A 61 -20.10 -7.63 -25.29
N SER A 62 -19.87 -7.41 -24.00
CA SER A 62 -20.13 -6.12 -23.35
C SER A 62 -19.00 -5.10 -23.59
N ASP A 63 -19.36 -3.82 -23.60
CA ASP A 63 -18.41 -2.69 -23.55
C ASP A 63 -18.05 -2.39 -22.10
N ILE A 64 -16.76 -2.53 -21.75
CA ILE A 64 -16.26 -2.42 -20.38
C ILE A 64 -15.15 -1.37 -20.31
N THR A 65 -15.17 -0.57 -19.25
CA THR A 65 -14.02 0.24 -18.83
C THR A 65 -13.48 -0.29 -17.50
N VAL A 66 -12.24 -0.78 -17.51
CA VAL A 66 -11.50 -1.21 -16.33
C VAL A 66 -10.69 -0.04 -15.78
N TYR A 67 -10.95 0.30 -14.52
CA TYR A 67 -10.22 1.27 -13.71
C TYR A 67 -9.35 0.51 -12.71
N SER A 68 -8.06 0.81 -12.69
CA SER A 68 -7.12 0.28 -11.69
C SER A 68 -5.99 1.28 -11.48
N ASP A 69 -5.49 1.37 -10.25
CA ASP A 69 -4.27 2.12 -9.93
C ASP A 69 -3.00 1.30 -10.10
N SER A 70 -3.13 0.00 -10.41
CA SER A 70 -2.03 -0.89 -10.72
C SER A 70 -1.37 -0.55 -12.05
N SER A 71 -0.28 0.22 -11.98
CA SER A 71 0.57 0.53 -13.13
C SER A 71 1.03 -0.76 -13.84
N TYR A 72 1.26 -1.84 -13.10
CA TYR A 72 1.64 -3.13 -13.66
C TYR A 72 0.57 -3.69 -14.60
N VAL A 73 -0.70 -3.68 -14.20
CA VAL A 73 -1.82 -4.16 -15.04
C VAL A 73 -2.02 -3.22 -16.21
N ILE A 74 -2.21 -1.92 -15.96
CA ILE A 74 -2.56 -0.95 -17.01
C ILE A 74 -1.46 -0.87 -18.05
N ASN A 75 -0.18 -0.73 -17.67
CA ASN A 75 0.90 -0.62 -18.64
C ASN A 75 1.14 -1.94 -19.39
N THR A 76 0.86 -3.10 -18.78
CA THR A 76 0.92 -4.38 -19.50
C THR A 76 -0.17 -4.47 -20.57
N MET A 77 -1.37 -3.97 -20.29
CA MET A 77 -2.50 -4.04 -21.23
C MET A 77 -2.48 -2.95 -22.30
N THR A 78 -1.82 -1.81 -22.04
CA THR A 78 -1.85 -0.64 -22.93
C THR A 78 -0.51 -0.30 -23.59
N LYS A 79 0.63 -0.69 -22.99
CA LYS A 79 1.99 -0.29 -23.41
C LYS A 79 2.92 -1.46 -23.72
N ASN A 80 2.36 -2.66 -23.93
CA ASN A 80 3.12 -3.87 -24.31
C ASN A 80 4.30 -4.19 -23.37
N TRP A 81 4.16 -3.95 -22.06
CA TRP A 81 5.18 -4.38 -21.10
C TRP A 81 5.41 -5.89 -21.16
N LYS A 82 6.68 -6.32 -21.02
CA LYS A 82 7.06 -7.74 -21.11
C LYS A 82 6.50 -8.53 -19.93
N ARG A 83 5.74 -9.58 -20.23
CA ARG A 83 5.10 -10.48 -19.25
C ARG A 83 6.04 -11.61 -18.80
N ASN A 84 7.10 -11.24 -18.08
CA ASN A 84 8.14 -12.21 -17.64
C ASN A 84 7.70 -13.10 -16.47
N LYS A 85 6.67 -12.73 -15.72
CA LYS A 85 6.09 -13.46 -14.57
C LYS A 85 4.56 -13.54 -14.71
N ASN A 86 3.92 -14.39 -13.91
CA ASN A 86 2.46 -14.56 -13.83
C ASN A 86 1.81 -14.98 -15.16
N GLN A 87 2.52 -15.78 -15.97
CA GLN A 87 2.05 -16.24 -17.29
C GLN A 87 0.73 -17.02 -17.21
N ASP A 88 0.51 -17.71 -16.09
CA ASP A 88 -0.73 -18.41 -15.76
C ASP A 88 -1.92 -17.45 -15.71
N LEU A 89 -1.80 -16.32 -14.99
CA LEU A 89 -2.86 -15.33 -14.87
C LEU A 89 -3.02 -14.50 -16.13
N TRP A 90 -1.93 -14.12 -16.80
CA TRP A 90 -1.99 -13.37 -18.05
C TRP A 90 -2.74 -14.14 -19.14
N LYS A 91 -2.54 -15.46 -19.24
CA LYS A 91 -3.26 -16.30 -20.20
C LYS A 91 -4.77 -16.30 -19.94
N ILE A 92 -5.18 -16.31 -18.67
CA ILE A 92 -6.60 -16.26 -18.29
C ILE A 92 -7.16 -14.88 -18.62
N LEU A 93 -6.46 -13.81 -18.23
CA LEU A 93 -6.89 -12.45 -18.49
C LEU A 93 -7.04 -12.16 -19.99
N ASP A 94 -6.10 -12.60 -20.83
CA ASP A 94 -6.22 -12.46 -22.29
C ASP A 94 -7.48 -13.17 -22.83
N GLY A 95 -7.82 -14.32 -22.25
CA GLY A 95 -9.05 -15.05 -22.58
C GLY A 95 -10.32 -14.27 -22.23
N GLU A 96 -10.36 -13.65 -21.04
CA GLU A 96 -11.51 -12.84 -20.62
C GLU A 96 -11.63 -11.52 -21.37
N VAL A 97 -10.49 -10.91 -21.71
CA VAL A 97 -10.44 -9.69 -22.54
C VAL A 97 -10.88 -10.01 -23.96
N GLY A 98 -10.48 -11.15 -24.53
CA GLY A 98 -10.88 -11.56 -25.88
C GLY A 98 -12.39 -11.77 -26.07
N LYS A 99 -13.16 -11.91 -24.99
CA LYS A 99 -14.62 -12.07 -25.01
C LYS A 99 -15.38 -10.74 -24.99
N ARG A 100 -14.71 -9.60 -24.74
CA ARG A 100 -15.35 -8.32 -24.41
C ARG A 100 -14.61 -7.14 -25.03
N ASN A 101 -15.27 -5.99 -25.17
CA ASN A 101 -14.60 -4.77 -25.63
C ASN A 101 -14.10 -3.99 -24.42
N VAL A 102 -12.81 -4.15 -24.08
CA VAL A 102 -12.24 -3.61 -22.83
C VAL A 102 -11.40 -2.36 -23.08
N GLN A 103 -11.76 -1.27 -22.43
CA GLN A 103 -10.99 -0.04 -22.29
C GLN A 103 -10.27 -0.04 -20.93
N TRP A 104 -9.06 0.51 -20.89
CA TRP A 104 -8.22 0.53 -19.69
C TRP A 104 -7.96 1.96 -19.26
N VAL A 105 -8.26 2.26 -18.00
CA VAL A 105 -8.05 3.58 -17.41
C VAL A 105 -7.21 3.41 -16.16
N TRP A 106 -6.02 4.02 -16.18
CA TRP A 106 -5.27 4.17 -14.95
C TRP A 106 -5.89 5.27 -14.10
N VAL A 107 -6.15 4.95 -12.84
CA VAL A 107 -6.57 5.93 -11.84
C VAL A 107 -5.48 6.08 -10.80
N LYS A 108 -5.40 7.26 -10.20
CA LYS A 108 -4.51 7.45 -9.07
C LYS A 108 -5.15 6.79 -7.86
N GLY A 109 -4.44 5.86 -7.20
CA GLY A 109 -4.85 5.29 -5.93
C GLY A 109 -5.10 6.37 -4.88
N HIS A 110 -6.10 6.15 -4.02
CA HIS A 110 -6.49 7.06 -2.92
C HIS A 110 -6.73 8.52 -3.36
N ALA A 111 -7.37 8.72 -4.51
CA ALA A 111 -7.68 10.04 -5.06
C ALA A 111 -9.12 10.52 -4.82
N GLY A 112 -9.87 9.89 -3.91
CA GLY A 112 -11.26 10.25 -3.63
C GLY A 112 -12.27 9.67 -4.61
N ASP A 113 -11.89 8.72 -5.48
CA ASP A 113 -12.85 7.95 -6.27
C ASP A 113 -13.48 6.86 -5.37
N PRO A 114 -14.77 6.96 -5.03
CA PRO A 114 -15.39 6.05 -4.06
C PRO A 114 -15.38 4.59 -4.49
N LEU A 115 -15.37 4.30 -5.81
CA LEU A 115 -15.39 2.93 -6.30
C LEU A 115 -13.99 2.32 -6.29
N ASN A 116 -12.96 3.13 -6.53
CA ASN A 116 -11.57 2.69 -6.39
C ASN A 116 -11.22 2.45 -4.91
N GLU A 117 -11.65 3.34 -4.02
CA GLU A 117 -11.44 3.19 -2.56
C GLU A 117 -12.16 1.96 -2.01
N GLU A 118 -13.35 1.63 -2.52
CA GLU A 118 -14.06 0.41 -2.13
C GLU A 118 -13.34 -0.85 -2.63
N ALA A 119 -12.81 -0.85 -3.86
CA ALA A 119 -11.99 -1.96 -4.35
C ALA A 119 -10.74 -2.19 -3.49
N ASP A 120 -10.04 -1.13 -3.12
CA ASP A 120 -8.87 -1.18 -2.23
C ASP A 120 -9.23 -1.70 -0.84
N ARG A 121 -10.33 -1.20 -0.27
CA ARG A 121 -10.82 -1.64 1.03
C ARG A 121 -11.14 -3.14 1.04
N LEU A 122 -11.77 -3.65 -0.02
CA LEU A 122 -12.08 -5.08 -0.18
C LEU A 122 -10.82 -5.92 -0.26
N ALA A 123 -9.88 -5.56 -1.14
CA ALA A 123 -8.62 -6.25 -1.33
C ALA A 123 -7.80 -6.31 -0.03
N HIS A 124 -7.65 -5.16 0.65
CA HIS A 124 -6.94 -5.08 1.93
C HIS A 124 -7.62 -5.90 3.03
N SER A 125 -8.95 -5.85 3.13
CA SER A 125 -9.69 -6.59 4.17
C SER A 125 -9.49 -8.10 4.02
N GLU A 126 -9.52 -8.61 2.79
CA GLU A 126 -9.25 -10.01 2.47
C GLU A 126 -7.80 -10.41 2.77
N ALA A 127 -6.84 -9.56 2.39
CA ALA A 127 -5.42 -9.82 2.69
C ALA A 127 -5.18 -9.97 4.21
N VAL A 128 -5.77 -9.07 5.01
CA VAL A 128 -5.67 -9.07 6.49
C VAL A 128 -6.52 -10.17 7.13
N GLY A 129 -7.60 -10.62 6.48
CA GLY A 129 -8.48 -11.68 6.96
C GLY A 129 -9.60 -11.19 7.89
N LYS A 130 -10.07 -9.95 7.73
CA LYS A 130 -11.27 -9.45 8.41
C LYS A 130 -12.48 -9.63 7.48
N LEU A 131 -13.55 -10.24 7.99
CA LEU A 131 -14.82 -10.38 7.24
C LEU A 131 -15.36 -8.99 6.88
N VAL A 132 -15.61 -8.77 5.59
CA VAL A 132 -16.29 -7.57 5.10
C VAL A 132 -17.80 -7.81 5.15
N SER A 133 -18.52 -7.07 5.98
CA SER A 133 -19.98 -7.03 5.91
C SER A 133 -20.42 -6.13 4.73
N PRO A 134 -21.41 -6.53 3.92
CA PRO A 134 -21.90 -5.70 2.82
C PRO A 134 -22.58 -4.44 3.36
N VAL A 135 -22.25 -3.29 2.78
CA VAL A 135 -22.88 -2.00 3.11
C VAL A 135 -24.18 -1.86 2.33
N GLY A 136 -25.31 -1.82 3.04
CA GLY A 136 -26.59 -1.37 2.50
C GLY A 136 -27.80 -1.79 3.34
N GLU A 137 -28.36 -0.85 4.12
CA GLU A 137 -29.81 -0.60 4.24
C GLU A 137 -30.09 0.58 5.20
N THR A 138 -30.75 1.61 4.66
CA THR A 138 -31.23 2.81 5.36
C THR A 138 -32.55 2.55 6.11
N SER A 139 -32.73 3.15 7.31
CA SER A 139 -33.95 3.84 7.84
C SER A 139 -34.01 3.81 9.39
N PRO A 140 -34.87 4.60 10.09
CA PRO A 140 -35.12 6.05 10.00
C PRO A 140 -35.05 6.76 11.39
N ASN A 141 -35.13 8.09 11.35
CA ASN A 141 -35.27 9.08 12.44
C ASN A 141 -35.82 8.63 13.82
N ILE A 142 -35.22 9.18 14.88
CA ILE A 142 -35.95 9.68 16.06
C ILE A 142 -35.51 11.12 16.34
N VAL A 143 -36.50 12.01 16.27
CA VAL A 143 -36.43 13.44 16.61
C VAL A 143 -36.51 13.60 18.13
N GLY A 144 -35.70 14.50 18.68
CA GLY A 144 -35.86 14.99 20.05
C GLY A 144 -34.80 16.05 20.38
N GLY A 145 -35.03 17.29 19.95
CA GLY A 145 -34.15 18.41 20.28
C GLY A 145 -34.47 19.03 21.64
N VAL A 146 -33.49 19.75 22.23
CA VAL A 146 -33.73 21.02 22.94
C VAL A 146 -32.45 21.86 22.96
N ALA A 147 -32.65 23.17 22.70
CA ALA A 147 -31.94 24.36 23.18
C ALA A 147 -30.47 24.64 22.78
N MET A 148 -30.33 25.78 22.09
CA MET A 148 -29.12 26.56 21.92
C MET A 148 -28.71 27.23 23.24
N GLU A 149 -27.41 27.25 23.53
CA GLU A 149 -26.76 28.36 24.21
C GLU A 149 -25.49 28.75 23.44
N GLN A 150 -25.38 30.04 23.14
CA GLN A 150 -24.24 30.67 22.49
C GLN A 150 -23.14 30.93 23.53
N LYS A 151 -21.89 30.52 23.24
CA LYS A 151 -20.71 31.09 23.89
C LYS A 151 -19.44 30.97 23.03
N GLU A 152 -19.02 32.14 22.55
CA GLU A 152 -17.66 32.66 22.37
C GLU A 152 -16.59 31.83 21.64
N GLU A 153 -16.14 32.39 20.52
CA GLU A 153 -14.91 32.08 19.79
C GLU A 153 -13.66 32.21 20.69
N LYS A 154 -13.08 31.07 21.07
CA LYS A 154 -11.64 30.91 21.34
C LYS A 154 -11.35 29.41 21.55
N ASP A 155 -10.84 28.77 20.50
CA ASP A 155 -9.83 27.69 20.55
C ASP A 155 -9.77 27.00 19.18
N LEU A 156 -9.00 27.60 18.26
CA LEU A 156 -8.71 27.03 16.94
C LEU A 156 -7.52 26.05 16.97
N PHE A 157 -7.14 25.56 18.16
CA PHE A 157 -6.16 24.50 18.34
C PHE A 157 -6.75 23.49 19.32
N GLY A 158 -7.33 22.42 18.76
CA GLY A 158 -7.85 21.31 19.53
C GLY A 158 -6.79 20.76 20.51
N LYS A 159 -7.27 20.35 21.69
CA LYS A 159 -6.54 19.64 22.75
C LYS A 159 -5.27 18.95 22.24
N VAL A 160 -4.12 19.48 22.66
CA VAL A 160 -2.84 18.78 22.52
C VAL A 160 -2.90 17.56 23.44
N ASP A 161 -3.03 16.37 22.87
CA ASP A 161 -2.78 15.13 23.60
C ASP A 161 -1.37 15.20 24.21
N LYS A 162 -1.25 14.87 25.51
CA LYS A 162 0.02 14.88 26.23
C LYS A 162 1.10 14.14 25.41
N LEU A 163 2.16 14.86 25.04
CA LEU A 163 3.34 14.29 24.40
C LEU A 163 3.86 13.12 25.24
N THR A 164 3.86 11.91 24.69
CA THR A 164 4.22 10.70 25.44
C THR A 164 5.73 10.57 25.67
N HIS A 165 6.55 11.19 24.82
CA HIS A 165 8.02 11.09 24.85
C HIS A 165 8.73 12.17 25.66
N VAL A 166 8.01 12.98 26.43
CA VAL A 166 8.58 13.99 27.32
C VAL A 166 8.12 13.75 28.77
N ASP A 167 8.96 14.11 29.73
CA ASP A 167 8.59 14.11 31.14
C ASP A 167 7.92 15.43 31.57
N GLU A 168 7.63 15.57 32.86
CA GLU A 168 6.99 16.77 33.42
C GLU A 168 7.87 18.02 33.36
N HIS A 169 9.16 17.86 33.03
CA HIS A 169 10.14 18.92 32.85
C HIS A 169 10.47 19.19 31.37
N GLY A 170 9.89 18.42 30.44
CA GLY A 170 10.13 18.55 29.00
C GLY A 170 11.35 17.78 28.49
N GLU A 171 11.95 16.92 29.32
CA GLU A 171 13.09 16.10 28.92
C GLU A 171 12.65 14.84 28.17
N ALA A 172 13.40 14.46 27.14
CA ALA A 172 13.13 13.30 26.31
C ALA A 172 13.26 12.00 27.12
N ARG A 173 12.19 11.20 27.18
CA ARG A 173 12.19 9.89 27.86
C ARG A 173 11.58 8.78 27.02
N MET A 174 12.15 7.59 27.16
CA MET A 174 11.55 6.36 26.63
C MET A 174 10.32 6.03 27.47
N VAL A 175 9.20 5.74 26.81
CA VAL A 175 7.92 5.43 27.47
C VAL A 175 7.97 4.03 28.06
N ASP A 176 7.66 3.85 29.34
CA ASP A 176 7.51 2.50 29.90
C ASP A 176 6.33 1.76 29.26
N VAL A 177 6.62 0.63 28.64
CA VAL A 177 5.64 -0.27 28.02
C VAL A 177 5.50 -1.59 28.77
N GLY A 178 6.17 -1.76 29.92
CA GLY A 178 6.29 -3.04 30.64
C GLY A 178 4.96 -3.71 31.00
N SER A 179 3.93 -2.92 31.32
CA SER A 179 2.60 -3.40 31.67
C SER A 179 1.70 -3.71 30.47
N LYS A 180 2.10 -3.35 29.25
CA LYS A 180 1.33 -3.61 28.03
C LYS A 180 1.48 -5.09 27.61
N PRO A 181 0.41 -5.74 27.11
CA PRO A 181 0.51 -7.09 26.59
C PRO A 181 1.26 -7.14 25.25
N ASP A 182 1.86 -8.30 24.96
CA ASP A 182 2.44 -8.57 23.63
C ASP A 182 1.33 -8.89 22.62
N THR A 183 1.32 -8.16 21.52
CA THR A 183 0.39 -8.36 20.40
C THR A 183 1.15 -8.40 19.09
N ASP A 184 0.59 -9.06 18.07
CA ASP A 184 1.12 -8.97 16.71
C ASP A 184 0.96 -7.54 16.19
N ARG A 185 2.01 -7.05 15.54
CA ARG A 185 2.10 -5.67 15.05
C ARG A 185 2.77 -5.66 13.70
N VAL A 186 2.19 -4.90 12.79
CA VAL A 186 2.70 -4.71 11.44
C VAL A 186 2.76 -3.22 11.15
N ALA A 187 3.80 -2.79 10.44
CA ALA A 187 3.85 -1.46 9.86
C ALA A 187 4.34 -1.55 8.42
N VAL A 188 3.75 -0.72 7.56
CA VAL A 188 4.10 -0.57 6.15
C VAL A 188 4.50 0.87 5.90
N ALA A 189 5.68 1.08 5.35
CA ALA A 189 6.19 2.39 4.94
C ALA A 189 6.42 2.41 3.43
N LYS A 190 5.90 3.43 2.76
CA LYS A 190 6.12 3.67 1.33
C LYS A 190 7.18 4.76 1.14
N GLY A 191 8.03 4.60 0.15
CA GLY A 191 9.07 5.57 -0.21
C GLY A 191 9.29 5.63 -1.71
N PHE A 192 10.11 6.58 -2.14
CA PHE A 192 10.47 6.72 -3.54
C PHE A 192 11.90 7.23 -3.70
N VAL A 193 12.50 6.93 -4.85
CA VAL A 193 13.70 7.60 -5.36
C VAL A 193 13.43 8.02 -6.80
N LYS A 194 13.35 9.34 -7.03
CA LYS A 194 13.19 9.94 -8.35
C LYS A 194 14.56 10.31 -8.91
N MET A 195 14.78 9.98 -10.18
CA MET A 195 16.06 10.13 -10.87
C MET A 195 15.85 10.56 -12.32
N LYS A 196 16.92 10.76 -13.08
CA LYS A 196 16.85 10.96 -14.53
C LYS A 196 16.45 9.66 -15.25
N ALA A 197 15.82 9.79 -16.42
CA ALA A 197 15.45 8.67 -17.28
C ALA A 197 16.63 7.74 -17.59
N GLN A 198 17.79 8.30 -17.93
CA GLN A 198 19.00 7.51 -18.20
C GLN A 198 19.44 6.68 -16.98
N THR A 199 19.28 7.23 -15.77
CA THR A 199 19.63 6.54 -14.53
C THR A 199 18.68 5.38 -14.27
N ILE A 200 17.38 5.57 -14.44
CA ILE A 200 16.42 4.49 -14.17
C ILE A 200 16.51 3.36 -15.20
N GLU A 201 16.84 3.68 -16.45
CA GLU A 201 17.11 2.69 -17.49
C GLU A 201 18.33 1.84 -17.13
N LEU A 202 19.41 2.47 -16.63
CA LEU A 202 20.59 1.77 -16.14
C LEU A 202 20.26 0.86 -14.95
N VAL A 203 19.46 1.33 -13.98
CA VAL A 203 19.04 0.49 -12.85
C VAL A 203 18.21 -0.70 -13.34
N ASN A 204 17.23 -0.47 -14.21
CA ASN A 204 16.35 -1.51 -14.75
C ASN A 204 17.11 -2.56 -15.58
N ALA A 205 18.15 -2.14 -16.30
CA ALA A 205 19.02 -3.01 -17.08
C ALA A 205 20.13 -3.68 -16.23
N ASN A 206 20.20 -3.38 -14.93
CA ASN A 206 21.30 -3.78 -14.06
C ASN A 206 22.69 -3.36 -14.59
N GLY A 207 22.77 -2.17 -15.19
CA GLY A 207 23.95 -1.62 -15.87
C GLY A 207 24.75 -0.63 -15.03
N VAL A 208 24.46 -0.46 -13.74
CA VAL A 208 25.23 0.39 -12.83
C VAL A 208 26.54 -0.30 -12.48
N GLU A 209 27.68 0.39 -12.63
CA GLU A 209 29.03 -0.17 -12.44
C GLU A 209 29.24 -0.78 -11.04
N LYS A 210 28.56 -0.23 -10.02
CA LYS A 210 28.61 -0.73 -8.64
C LYS A 210 27.87 -2.06 -8.42
N GLY A 211 27.17 -2.59 -9.42
CA GLY A 211 26.42 -3.84 -9.36
C GLY A 211 24.91 -3.65 -9.14
N ASP A 212 24.26 -4.73 -8.67
CA ASP A 212 22.80 -4.78 -8.52
C ASP A 212 22.28 -3.85 -7.43
N VAL A 213 21.79 -2.69 -7.87
CA VAL A 213 21.29 -1.61 -7.02
C VAL A 213 20.16 -2.07 -6.10
N LEU A 214 19.18 -2.80 -6.65
CA LEU A 214 17.98 -3.18 -5.90
C LEU A 214 18.26 -4.33 -4.92
N ALA A 215 19.13 -5.26 -5.30
CA ALA A 215 19.57 -6.33 -4.39
C ALA A 215 20.31 -5.74 -3.18
N VAL A 216 21.25 -4.81 -3.41
CA VAL A 216 22.01 -4.16 -2.33
C VAL A 216 21.09 -3.30 -1.45
N ALA A 217 20.18 -2.52 -2.05
CA ALA A 217 19.22 -1.70 -1.31
C ALA A 217 18.27 -2.55 -0.44
N ARG A 218 17.86 -3.73 -0.92
CA ARG A 218 17.02 -4.67 -0.16
C ARG A 218 17.71 -5.14 1.12
N VAL A 219 18.96 -5.57 1.00
CA VAL A 219 19.76 -6.05 2.14
C VAL A 219 20.00 -4.90 3.13
N ALA A 220 20.34 -3.72 2.63
CA ALA A 220 20.55 -2.53 3.45
C ALA A 220 19.30 -2.15 4.25
N GLY A 221 18.12 -2.14 3.63
CA GLY A 221 16.85 -1.87 4.32
C GLY A 221 16.53 -2.90 5.41
N VAL A 222 16.72 -4.20 5.13
CA VAL A 222 16.53 -5.27 6.13
C VAL A 222 17.50 -5.14 7.30
N MET A 223 18.77 -4.80 7.04
CA MET A 223 19.75 -4.53 8.09
C MET A 223 19.37 -3.31 8.92
N ALA A 224 18.92 -2.23 8.27
CA ALA A 224 18.55 -0.99 8.92
C ALA A 224 17.37 -1.15 9.90
N ALA A 225 16.33 -1.90 9.52
CA ALA A 225 15.21 -2.21 10.41
C ALA A 225 15.68 -2.83 11.74
N LYS A 226 16.66 -3.74 11.68
CA LYS A 226 17.23 -4.40 12.86
C LYS A 226 18.11 -3.47 13.71
N GLN A 227 18.47 -2.30 13.18
CA GLN A 227 19.31 -1.30 13.84
C GLN A 227 18.49 -0.07 14.28
N THR A 228 17.16 -0.06 14.10
CA THR A 228 16.33 1.12 14.37
C THR A 228 16.50 1.67 15.78
N SER A 229 16.51 0.84 16.82
CA SER A 229 16.71 1.31 18.21
C SER A 229 18.11 1.87 18.48
N ASN A 230 19.10 1.56 17.63
CA ASN A 230 20.44 2.13 17.72
C ASN A 230 20.54 3.49 17.01
N LEU A 231 19.61 3.77 16.10
CA LEU A 231 19.58 5.00 15.30
C LEU A 231 18.59 6.02 15.88
N ILE A 232 17.46 5.57 16.41
CA ILE A 232 16.39 6.42 16.94
C ILE A 232 16.41 6.36 18.48
N PRO A 233 16.84 7.43 19.18
CA PRO A 233 17.21 7.36 20.60
C PRO A 233 16.16 6.83 21.59
N LEU A 234 14.87 7.04 21.31
CA LEU A 234 13.77 6.66 22.22
C LEU A 234 12.99 5.42 21.75
N CYS A 235 13.47 4.74 20.70
CA CYS A 235 12.89 3.49 20.26
C CYS A 235 13.27 2.35 21.20
N HIS A 236 12.31 1.49 21.49
CA HIS A 236 12.57 0.26 22.22
C HIS A 236 13.30 -0.73 21.30
N PRO A 237 14.22 -1.56 21.83
CA PRO A 237 14.69 -2.72 21.10
C PRO A 237 13.54 -3.73 20.96
N LEU A 238 13.26 -4.17 19.73
CA LEU A 238 12.17 -5.10 19.42
C LEU A 238 12.67 -6.36 18.69
N PRO A 239 12.18 -7.56 19.07
CA PRO A 239 12.44 -8.79 18.32
C PRO A 239 11.60 -8.80 17.04
N LEU A 240 12.17 -8.32 15.93
CA LEU A 240 11.50 -8.35 14.62
C LEU A 240 11.29 -9.80 14.16
N THR A 241 10.06 -10.11 13.75
CA THR A 241 9.68 -11.44 13.25
C THR A 241 9.79 -11.51 11.73
N GLN A 242 9.56 -10.40 11.04
CA GLN A 242 9.71 -10.30 9.58
C GLN A 242 10.08 -8.87 9.18
N VAL A 243 10.95 -8.74 8.18
CA VAL A 243 11.20 -7.48 7.47
C VAL A 243 11.25 -7.77 5.98
N THR A 244 10.49 -7.04 5.18
CA THR A 244 10.55 -7.10 3.71
C THR A 244 10.74 -5.69 3.14
N ILE A 245 11.43 -5.62 2.00
CA ILE A 245 11.65 -4.38 1.24
C ILE A 245 11.44 -4.74 -0.20
N ASP A 246 10.44 -4.15 -0.85
CA ASP A 246 10.09 -4.37 -2.25
C ASP A 246 10.22 -3.10 -3.07
N PHE A 247 10.43 -3.30 -4.38
CA PHE A 247 10.66 -2.23 -5.34
C PHE A 247 9.76 -2.39 -6.55
N ASP A 248 9.20 -1.27 -7.00
CA ASP A 248 8.58 -1.14 -8.31
C ASP A 248 9.30 -0.04 -9.11
N ILE A 249 9.54 -0.27 -10.39
CA ILE A 249 10.28 0.63 -11.27
C ILE A 249 9.28 1.30 -12.21
N ASP A 250 8.99 2.57 -11.96
CA ASP A 250 8.20 3.40 -12.86
C ASP A 250 9.13 4.14 -13.83
N ILE A 251 9.33 3.53 -15.00
CA ILE A 251 10.14 4.09 -16.08
C ILE A 251 9.61 5.43 -16.57
N GLU A 252 8.29 5.64 -16.58
CA GLU A 252 7.67 6.82 -17.15
C GLU A 252 7.90 8.05 -16.28
N THR A 253 7.76 7.89 -14.96
CA THR A 253 8.03 8.98 -14.02
C THR A 253 9.50 9.04 -13.59
N SER A 254 10.32 8.10 -14.06
CA SER A 254 11.72 7.91 -13.65
C SER A 254 11.85 7.78 -12.12
N THR A 255 10.99 6.96 -11.53
CA THR A 255 10.89 6.77 -10.08
C THR A 255 10.97 5.29 -9.70
N ILE A 256 11.78 4.98 -8.69
CA ILE A 256 11.72 3.68 -8.01
C ILE A 256 10.84 3.85 -6.77
N LEU A 257 9.73 3.13 -6.72
CA LEU A 257 8.86 3.05 -5.55
C LEU A 257 9.37 1.96 -4.61
N ILE A 258 9.33 2.23 -3.31
CA ILE A 258 9.84 1.34 -2.26
C ILE A 258 8.71 1.03 -1.28
N THR A 259 8.50 -0.24 -0.97
CA THR A 259 7.59 -0.67 0.09
C THR A 259 8.37 -1.44 1.14
N GLY A 260 8.47 -0.90 2.36
CA GLY A 260 9.09 -1.56 3.50
C GLY A 260 8.05 -2.02 4.50
N ILE A 261 8.11 -3.29 4.91
CA ILE A 261 7.20 -3.89 5.89
C ILE A 261 8.01 -4.41 7.05
N ALA A 262 7.62 -4.05 8.27
CA ALA A 262 8.17 -4.61 9.51
C ALA A 262 7.06 -5.30 10.31
N LYS A 263 7.38 -6.45 10.90
CA LYS A 263 6.49 -7.20 11.79
C LYS A 263 7.19 -7.58 13.08
N THR A 264 6.43 -7.60 14.18
CA THR A 264 6.87 -8.13 15.47
C THR A 264 5.68 -8.68 16.25
N ARG A 265 5.98 -9.39 17.34
CA ARG A 265 5.06 -9.59 18.44
C ARG A 265 5.64 -8.92 19.68
N GLY A 266 5.02 -7.84 20.14
CA GLY A 266 5.60 -7.02 21.20
C GLY A 266 4.66 -5.98 21.82
N LYS A 267 5.20 -5.19 22.76
CA LYS A 267 4.46 -4.22 23.58
C LYS A 267 4.27 -2.85 22.92
N THR A 268 5.04 -2.55 21.88
CA THR A 268 5.00 -1.29 21.13
C THR A 268 5.07 -1.55 19.62
N GLY A 269 4.59 -0.57 18.84
CA GLY A 269 4.55 -0.61 17.38
C GLY A 269 5.92 -0.69 16.70
N VAL A 270 5.90 -1.01 15.41
CA VAL A 270 7.08 -1.17 14.53
C VAL A 270 7.10 -0.15 13.38
N GLU A 271 6.42 0.98 13.56
CA GLU A 271 6.36 2.07 12.58
C GLU A 271 7.77 2.56 12.22
N MET A 272 8.62 2.71 13.24
CA MET A 272 9.98 3.23 13.07
C MET A 272 10.88 2.24 12.33
N GLU A 273 10.70 0.93 12.54
CA GLU A 273 11.46 -0.10 11.83
C GLU A 273 11.12 -0.11 10.34
N ALA A 274 9.83 -0.01 9.99
CA ALA A 274 9.41 0.09 8.59
C ALA A 274 9.93 1.38 7.93
N LEU A 275 9.78 2.53 8.58
CA LEU A 275 10.26 3.83 8.09
C LEU A 275 11.79 3.86 7.91
N THR A 276 12.53 3.32 8.88
CA THR A 276 13.99 3.25 8.83
C THR A 276 14.44 2.34 7.69
N ALA A 277 13.81 1.18 7.52
CA ALA A 277 14.14 0.24 6.45
C ALA A 277 13.97 0.88 5.06
N THR A 278 12.82 1.50 4.82
CA THR A 278 12.52 2.19 3.55
C THR A 278 13.46 3.36 3.30
N SER A 279 13.76 4.15 4.33
CA SER A 279 14.66 5.30 4.21
C SER A 279 16.09 4.89 3.86
N VAL A 280 16.60 3.84 4.51
CA VAL A 280 17.97 3.35 4.23
C VAL A 280 18.05 2.63 2.89
N ALA A 281 16.99 1.94 2.46
CA ALA A 281 16.92 1.41 1.10
C ALA A 281 17.02 2.55 0.06
N ALA A 282 16.28 3.66 0.26
CA ALA A 282 16.36 4.84 -0.60
C ALA A 282 17.76 5.47 -0.61
N LEU A 283 18.38 5.65 0.57
CA LEU A 283 19.76 6.14 0.70
C LEU A 283 20.77 5.23 -0.02
N THR A 284 20.54 3.92 0.01
CA THR A 284 21.41 2.94 -0.66
C THR A 284 21.28 3.03 -2.17
N ILE A 285 20.06 3.15 -2.71
CA ILE A 285 19.84 3.43 -4.14
C ILE A 285 20.58 4.73 -4.53
N TYR A 286 20.45 5.77 -3.70
CA TYR A 286 21.14 7.03 -3.93
C TYR A 286 22.67 6.81 -3.99
N ASP A 287 23.27 6.12 -3.02
CA ASP A 287 24.71 5.89 -3.00
C ASP A 287 25.20 5.10 -4.23
N MET A 288 24.42 4.11 -4.65
CA MET A 288 24.71 3.25 -5.79
C MET A 288 24.64 4.01 -7.12
N CYS A 289 23.78 5.02 -7.23
CA CYS A 289 23.55 5.74 -8.48
C CYS A 289 24.17 7.14 -8.55
N LYS A 290 24.68 7.71 -7.43
CA LYS A 290 25.17 9.11 -7.38
C LYS A 290 26.34 9.44 -8.31
N SER A 291 27.08 8.45 -8.83
CA SER A 291 28.12 8.68 -9.83
C SER A 291 27.53 9.06 -11.19
N VAL A 292 26.37 8.51 -11.53
CA VAL A 292 25.61 8.77 -12.76
C VAL A 292 24.69 9.97 -12.57
N ASP A 293 24.04 10.07 -11.40
CA ASP A 293 23.03 11.09 -11.13
C ASP A 293 23.06 11.60 -9.70
N ARG A 294 23.63 12.79 -9.50
CA ARG A 294 23.68 13.45 -8.18
C ARG A 294 22.38 14.18 -7.84
N GLY A 295 21.48 14.37 -8.81
CA GLY A 295 20.27 15.17 -8.67
C GLY A 295 19.05 14.40 -8.17
N MET A 296 19.23 13.14 -7.76
CA MET A 296 18.12 12.29 -7.30
C MET A 296 17.45 12.89 -6.06
N SER A 297 16.13 12.70 -5.96
CA SER A 297 15.34 13.05 -4.78
C SER A 297 14.65 11.83 -4.21
N MET A 298 14.47 11.79 -2.89
CA MET A 298 13.86 10.66 -2.21
C MET A 298 12.99 11.10 -1.04
N GLY A 299 12.02 10.26 -0.69
CA GLY A 299 11.10 10.49 0.42
C GLY A 299 10.59 9.17 0.99
N THR A 300 10.04 9.23 2.20
CA THR A 300 9.46 8.07 2.89
C THR A 300 8.32 8.56 3.79
N ARG A 301 7.25 7.75 3.89
CA ARG A 301 6.12 7.97 4.78
C ARG A 301 5.58 6.64 5.29
N LEU A 302 4.88 6.69 6.42
CA LEU A 302 4.09 5.55 6.89
C LEU A 302 2.84 5.44 6.01
N SER A 303 2.51 4.22 5.61
CA SER A 303 1.32 3.90 4.82
C SER A 303 0.26 3.18 5.66
N SER A 304 0.68 2.27 6.53
CA SER A 304 -0.25 1.66 7.48
C SER A 304 0.46 1.09 8.69
N LYS A 305 -0.30 0.87 9.75
CA LYS A 305 0.09 0.05 10.88
C LYS A 305 -1.11 -0.72 11.42
N THR A 306 -0.86 -1.88 12.00
CA THR A 306 -1.89 -2.69 12.66
C THR A 306 -1.43 -3.18 14.02
N GLY A 307 -2.40 -3.43 14.89
CA GLY A 307 -2.20 -3.96 16.24
C GLY A 307 -1.86 -2.93 17.32
N GLY A 308 -1.96 -3.37 18.57
CA GLY A 308 -1.81 -2.52 19.76
C GLY A 308 -3.08 -1.76 20.15
N GLN A 309 -2.97 -0.98 21.23
CA GLN A 309 -4.11 -0.27 21.83
C GLN A 309 -4.65 0.87 20.94
N SER A 310 -3.81 1.47 20.09
CA SER A 310 -4.22 2.54 19.18
C SER A 310 -5.08 2.05 18.01
N GLY A 311 -5.25 0.73 17.85
CA GLY A 311 -5.90 0.14 16.68
C GLY A 311 -5.07 0.29 15.40
N ASP A 312 -5.72 -0.06 14.30
CA ASP A 312 -5.14 -0.04 12.96
C ASP A 312 -5.26 1.37 12.37
N VAL A 313 -4.21 1.82 11.69
CA VAL A 313 -4.15 3.13 11.05
C VAL A 313 -3.70 2.94 9.61
N PHE A 314 -4.42 3.56 8.68
CA PHE A 314 -4.11 3.58 7.26
C PHE A 314 -3.97 5.05 6.84
N LEU A 315 -2.86 5.37 6.18
CA LEU A 315 -2.42 6.73 5.86
C LEU A 315 -2.10 6.78 4.36
N ASP A 316 -2.81 7.64 3.64
CA ASP A 316 -2.71 7.83 2.19
C ASP A 316 -1.41 8.48 1.71
#